data_AF-A0A7S1GMG8-F1
#
_entry.id   AF-A0A7S1GMG8-F1
#
_cell.length_a   1.000
_cell.length_b   1.000
_cell.length_c   1.000
_cell.angle_alpha   90.00
_cell.angle_beta   90.00
_cell.angle_gamma   90.00
#
_symmetry.space_group_name_H-M   'P 1'
#
loop_
_entity.id
_entity.type
_entity.pdbx_description
1 polymer ?
#
loop_
_entity_poly.entity_id
_entity_poly.type
_entity_poly.pdbx_seq_one_letter_code
_entity_poly.pdbx_strand_id
1 'polypeptide(L)'
;DDTKYFYFDAGASDWAAGFGGPSLSYFHTLWSVRHGMHFDAIHGYEGTTDNETFYGTVPEEYKSFVHYHHTFVRSKPEETSGSGPFLPFEFTSMARERDY
;
A
#
# COMPACT_ATOMS: atom_id res chain seq x y z
N ASP A 1 -0.10 24.67 1.47
CA ASP A 1 -1.22 23.73 1.49
C ASP A 1 -0.60 22.36 1.32
N ASP A 2 -0.49 21.59 2.39
CA ASP A 2 0.18 20.28 2.34
C ASP A 2 -0.87 19.22 1.99
N THR A 3 -1.08 19.02 0.69
CA THR A 3 -1.76 17.86 0.13
C THR A 3 -0.85 16.65 0.31
N LYS A 4 -1.40 15.55 0.83
CA LYS A 4 -0.68 14.30 0.99
C LYS A 4 -1.12 13.29 -0.05
N TYR A 5 -0.20 12.45 -0.52
CA TYR A 5 -0.48 11.38 -1.46
C TYR A 5 -0.27 10.02 -0.79
N PHE A 6 -1.33 9.22 -0.76
CA PHE A 6 -1.31 7.88 -0.20
C PHE A 6 -1.51 6.83 -1.29
N TYR A 7 -0.77 5.72 -1.19
CA TYR A 7 -0.98 4.56 -2.04
C TYR A 7 -1.29 3.33 -1.18
N PHE A 8 -2.31 2.56 -1.56
CA PHE A 8 -2.72 1.36 -0.83
C PHE A 8 -2.79 0.19 -1.79
N ASP A 9 -2.14 -0.92 -1.44
CA ASP A 9 -2.06 -2.13 -2.25
C ASP A 9 -2.46 -3.37 -1.45
N ALA A 10 -3.34 -4.19 -2.01
CA ALA A 10 -3.80 -5.45 -1.44
C ALA A 10 -3.23 -6.61 -2.25
N GLY A 11 -2.42 -7.45 -1.61
CA GLY A 11 -1.59 -8.46 -2.28
C GLY A 11 -0.12 -8.05 -2.45
N ALA A 12 0.35 -7.08 -1.67
CA ALA A 12 1.71 -6.54 -1.71
C ALA A 12 2.75 -7.52 -1.10
N SER A 13 3.01 -8.64 -1.76
CA SER A 13 4.00 -9.64 -1.31
C SER A 13 5.44 -9.34 -1.76
N ASP A 14 5.63 -8.48 -2.76
CA ASP A 14 6.95 -8.14 -3.32
C ASP A 14 6.92 -6.72 -3.91
N TRP A 15 7.96 -5.92 -3.65
CA TRP A 15 8.05 -4.55 -4.18
C TRP A 15 8.14 -4.50 -5.72
N ALA A 16 8.86 -5.44 -6.32
CA ALA A 16 9.17 -5.49 -7.74
C ALA A 16 8.25 -6.42 -8.55
N ALA A 17 7.50 -7.32 -7.90
CA ALA A 17 6.61 -8.27 -8.56
C ALA A 17 5.14 -8.08 -8.15
N GLY A 18 4.23 -8.13 -9.12
CA GLY A 18 2.79 -8.24 -8.88
C GLY A 18 2.31 -9.63 -9.30
N PHE A 19 1.53 -10.30 -8.45
CA PHE A 19 0.96 -11.63 -8.72
C PHE A 19 -0.20 -11.57 -9.74
N GLY A 20 0.11 -11.14 -10.98
CA GLY A 20 -0.84 -10.98 -12.09
C GLY A 20 -1.25 -9.54 -12.40
N GLY A 21 -0.77 -8.56 -11.62
CA GLY A 21 -0.93 -7.12 -11.84
C GLY A 21 0.41 -6.37 -11.86
N PRO A 22 0.40 -5.03 -12.05
CA PRO A 22 1.61 -4.22 -11.94
C PRO A 22 2.15 -4.21 -10.51
N SER A 23 3.47 -4.17 -10.35
CA SER A 23 4.13 -4.14 -9.03
C SER A 23 3.98 -2.80 -8.32
N LEU A 24 4.28 -2.77 -7.00
CA LEU A 24 4.43 -1.53 -6.24
C LEU A 24 5.43 -0.58 -6.91
N SER A 25 6.57 -1.11 -7.38
CA SER A 25 7.60 -0.33 -8.07
C SER A 25 7.11 0.30 -9.39
N TYR A 26 6.23 -0.39 -10.12
CA TYR A 26 5.64 0.14 -11.35
C TYR A 26 4.76 1.34 -11.04
N PHE A 27 3.84 1.23 -10.08
CA PHE A 27 2.96 2.33 -9.71
C PHE A 27 3.71 3.50 -9.08
N HIS A 28 4.67 3.21 -8.19
CA HIS A 28 5.55 4.23 -7.65
C HIS A 28 6.25 5.01 -8.77
N THR A 29 6.86 4.31 -9.74
CA THR A 29 7.54 4.95 -10.87
C THR A 29 6.57 5.72 -11.76
N LEU A 30 5.40 5.17 -12.05
CA LEU A 30 4.39 5.81 -12.89
C LEU A 30 3.98 7.17 -12.31
N TRP A 31 3.62 7.21 -11.04
CA TRP A 31 3.11 8.42 -10.39
C TRP A 31 4.21 9.42 -10.06
N SER A 32 5.35 8.97 -9.56
CA SER A 32 6.48 9.87 -9.25
C SER A 32 7.12 10.44 -10.52
N VAL A 33 7.42 9.61 -11.52
CA VAL A 33 8.17 10.05 -12.70
C VAL A 33 7.27 10.70 -13.75
N ARG A 34 6.07 10.17 -14.01
CA ARG A 34 5.21 10.71 -15.08
C ARG A 34 4.30 11.83 -14.61
N HIS A 35 3.93 11.85 -13.34
CA HIS A 35 2.97 12.83 -12.81
C HIS A 35 3.58 13.77 -11.77
N GLY A 36 4.84 13.56 -11.37
CA GLY A 36 5.50 14.40 -10.36
C GLY A 36 4.89 14.27 -8.96
N MET A 37 4.15 13.18 -8.71
CA MET A 37 3.47 12.94 -7.43
C MET A 37 4.32 11.98 -6.60
N HIS A 38 4.87 12.51 -5.51
CA HIS A 38 5.61 11.72 -4.54
C HIS A 38 4.66 11.27 -3.43
N PHE A 39 4.61 9.97 -3.16
CA PHE A 39 3.80 9.45 -2.07
C PHE A 39 4.41 9.79 -0.72
N ASP A 40 3.58 10.27 0.20
CA ASP A 40 3.94 10.45 1.61
C ASP A 40 3.93 9.13 2.37
N ALA A 41 3.10 8.19 1.94
CA ALA A 41 3.00 6.86 2.52
C ALA A 41 2.46 5.83 1.52
N ILE A 42 3.01 4.62 1.57
CA ILE A 42 2.57 3.45 0.81
C ILE A 42 2.17 2.36 1.81
N HIS A 43 0.94 1.88 1.74
CA HIS A 43 0.40 0.85 2.62
C HIS A 43 0.20 -0.45 1.85
N GLY A 44 1.03 -1.47 2.13
CA GLY A 44 0.91 -2.80 1.54
C GLY A 44 0.23 -3.76 2.50
N TYR A 45 -0.77 -4.52 2.04
CA TYR A 45 -1.48 -5.52 2.84
C TYR A 45 -1.34 -6.89 2.19
N GLU A 46 -0.78 -7.86 2.91
CA GLU A 46 -0.70 -9.25 2.45
C GLU A 46 -0.58 -10.18 3.68
N GLY A 47 -1.14 -11.39 3.61
CA GLY A 47 -1.33 -12.25 4.79
C GLY A 47 -0.44 -13.49 4.87
N THR A 48 0.46 -13.70 3.90
CA THR A 48 1.29 -14.91 3.81
C THR A 48 2.79 -14.63 3.90
N THR A 49 3.23 -13.48 3.41
CA THR A 49 4.61 -13.01 3.36
C THR A 49 4.91 -12.31 4.67
N ASP A 50 5.90 -12.80 5.41
CA ASP A 50 6.32 -12.13 6.63
C ASP A 50 6.97 -10.75 6.35
N ASN A 51 7.02 -9.93 7.39
CA ASN A 51 7.57 -8.58 7.28
C ASN A 51 9.03 -8.57 6.81
N GLU A 52 9.85 -9.49 7.29
CA GLU A 52 11.28 -9.52 6.96
C GLU A 52 11.48 -9.79 5.46
N THR A 53 10.74 -10.76 4.93
CA THR A 53 10.72 -11.11 3.52
C THR A 53 10.26 -9.93 2.67
N PHE A 54 9.12 -9.32 3.01
CA PHE A 54 8.61 -8.16 2.27
C PHE A 54 9.60 -6.99 2.27
N TYR A 55 10.07 -6.55 3.44
CA TYR A 55 11.02 -5.42 3.53
C TYR A 55 12.40 -5.75 2.94
N GLY A 56 12.75 -7.03 2.78
CA GLY A 56 13.91 -7.46 2.01
C GLY A 56 13.81 -7.11 0.53
N THR A 57 12.60 -6.95 -0.02
CA THR A 57 12.35 -6.57 -1.42
C THR A 57 12.29 -5.06 -1.63
N VAL A 58 12.00 -4.28 -0.57
CA VAL A 58 11.83 -2.83 -0.64
C VAL A 58 13.20 -2.13 -0.68
N PRO A 59 13.49 -1.28 -1.69
CA PRO A 59 14.69 -0.46 -1.73
C PRO A 59 14.81 0.44 -0.49
N GLU A 60 16.03 0.63 0.01
CA GLU A 60 16.29 1.29 1.29
C GLU A 60 15.71 2.71 1.35
N GLU A 61 15.78 3.44 0.24
CA GLU A 61 15.26 4.81 0.10
C GLU A 61 13.74 4.92 0.27
N TYR A 62 13.00 3.80 0.16
CA TYR A 62 11.53 3.77 0.27
C TYR A 62 11.03 3.21 1.59
N LYS A 63 11.88 2.52 2.36
CA LYS A 63 11.46 1.85 3.61
C LYS A 63 10.88 2.78 4.66
N SER A 64 11.27 4.06 4.67
CA SER A 64 10.81 5.03 5.67
C SER A 64 9.34 5.43 5.52
N PHE A 65 8.75 5.23 4.34
CA PHE A 65 7.36 5.59 4.04
C PHE A 65 6.52 4.42 3.51
N VAL A 66 7.09 3.22 3.44
CA VAL A 66 6.36 1.98 3.18
C VAL A 66 5.92 1.36 4.51
N HIS A 67 4.63 1.07 4.61
CA HIS A 67 3.98 0.48 5.76
C HIS A 67 3.35 -0.85 5.35
N TYR A 68 4.02 -1.95 5.69
CA TYR A 68 3.50 -3.29 5.44
C TYR A 68 2.63 -3.80 6.58
N HIS A 69 1.48 -4.35 6.23
CA HIS A 69 0.47 -4.89 7.13
C HIS A 69 0.32 -6.39 6.83
N HIS A 70 0.90 -7.23 7.68
CA HIS A 70 0.83 -8.69 7.54
C HIS A 70 -0.57 -9.22 7.91
N THR A 71 -1.55 -8.99 7.04
CA THR A 71 -2.96 -9.36 7.21
C THR A 71 -3.68 -9.40 5.86
N PHE A 72 -4.74 -10.20 5.78
CA PHE A 72 -5.66 -10.19 4.62
C PHE A 72 -6.69 -9.09 4.75
N VAL A 73 -6.95 -8.35 3.67
CA VAL A 73 -8.02 -7.34 3.65
C VAL A 73 -9.37 -7.99 3.42
N ARG A 74 -10.42 -7.38 3.96
CA ARG A 74 -11.80 -7.81 3.76
C ARG A 74 -12.34 -7.22 2.45
N SER A 75 -13.17 -8.00 1.77
CA SER A 75 -13.83 -7.53 0.54
C SER A 75 -15.13 -6.78 0.84
N LYS A 76 -15.70 -6.97 2.03
CA LYS A 76 -16.94 -6.33 2.49
C LYS A 76 -16.81 -5.84 3.93
N PRO A 77 -17.49 -4.75 4.31
CA PRO A 77 -17.40 -4.22 5.67
C PRO A 77 -18.04 -5.15 6.72
N GLU A 78 -19.07 -5.93 6.35
CA GLU A 78 -19.78 -6.85 7.24
C GLU A 78 -19.06 -8.19 7.43
N GLU A 79 -17.98 -8.45 6.69
CA GLU A 79 -17.21 -9.68 6.81
C GLU A 79 -16.51 -9.71 8.17
N THR A 80 -16.91 -10.65 9.03
CA THR A 80 -16.30 -10.87 10.35
C THR A 80 -15.33 -12.06 10.35
N SER A 81 -15.34 -12.85 9.28
CA SER A 81 -14.43 -13.98 9.06
C SER A 81 -13.11 -13.48 8.48
N GLY A 82 -12.29 -12.85 9.31
CA GLY A 82 -10.98 -12.32 8.92
C GLY A 82 -10.50 -11.27 9.92
N SER A 83 -9.19 -11.18 10.14
CA SER A 83 -8.59 -10.26 11.11
C SER A 83 -8.16 -8.91 10.53
N GLY A 84 -8.24 -8.71 9.21
CA GLY A 84 -7.77 -7.48 8.59
C GLY A 84 -8.86 -6.45 8.26
N PRO A 85 -8.45 -5.26 7.81
CA PRO A 85 -9.34 -4.13 7.61
C PRO A 85 -10.18 -4.25 6.33
N PHE A 86 -11.25 -3.46 6.25
CA PHE A 86 -11.91 -3.14 4.98
C PHE A 86 -11.30 -1.84 4.49
N LEU A 87 -10.47 -1.90 3.45
CA LEU A 87 -9.60 -0.77 3.05
C LEU A 87 -10.32 0.57 2.84
N PRO A 88 -11.55 0.64 2.30
CA PRO A 88 -12.25 1.91 2.21
C PRO A 88 -12.41 2.66 3.54
N PHE A 89 -12.51 1.97 4.67
CA PHE A 89 -12.54 2.62 5.98
C PHE A 89 -11.17 3.18 6.38
N GLU A 90 -10.09 2.48 6.07
CA GLU A 90 -8.71 2.97 6.28
C GLU A 90 -8.43 4.20 5.43
N PHE A 91 -8.89 4.21 4.17
CA PHE A 91 -8.73 5.37 3.29
C PHE A 91 -9.38 6.61 3.88
N THR A 92 -10.63 6.48 4.36
CA THR A 92 -11.37 7.60 4.94
C THR A 92 -10.83 8.09 6.29
N SER A 93 -10.09 7.24 7.02
CA SER A 93 -9.50 7.62 8.30
C SER A 93 -8.13 8.31 8.14
N MET A 94 -7.40 7.96 7.07
CA MET A 94 -6.04 8.46 6.82
C MET A 94 -5.99 9.64 5.84
N ALA A 95 -6.82 9.61 4.80
CA ALA A 95 -6.87 10.65 3.77
C ALA A 95 -7.96 11.68 4.06
N ARG A 96 -7.67 12.95 3.80
CA ARG A 96 -8.65 14.04 3.80
C ARG A 96 -9.26 14.19 2.40
N GLU A 97 -10.40 14.86 2.30
CA GLU A 97 -11.07 15.14 1.01
C GLU A 97 -10.20 15.86 -0.03
N ARG A 98 -9.10 16.49 0.40
CA ARG A 98 -8.13 17.17 -0.46
C ARG A 98 -6.89 16.34 -0.84
N ASP A 99 -6.77 15.13 -0.28
CA ASP A 99 -5.67 14.18 -0.50
C ASP A 99 -5.98 13.20 -1.66
N TYR A 100 -7.07 13.47 -2.41
CA TYR A 100 -7.51 12.72 -3.60
C TYR A 100 -6.78 13.12 -4.88
#